data_AF-A0A258TN39-F1
#
_entry.id   AF-A0A258TN39-F1
#
_cell.length_a   1.000
_cell.length_b   1.000
_cell.length_c   1.000
_cell.angle_alpha   90.00
_cell.angle_beta   90.00
_cell.angle_gamma   90.00
#
_symmetry.space_group_name_H-M   'P 1'
#
loop_
_entity.id
_entity.type
_entity.pdbx_description
1 polymer ?
#
loop_
_entity_poly.entity_id
_entity_poly.type
_entity_poly.pdbx_seq_one_letter_code
_entity_poly.pdbx_strand_id
1 'polypeptide(L)'
;MLENFIFTGRELLLAVVLATLVYLLETWLFSRRGGGRTPAISIRKASEIRADLDQIRIDALEAEIVELKKRINALEEQPPAGSALDPRAATYADAQRMAREGTSATELASSLGISRSEAELIISLQRAESGSS
;
A
#
# COMPACT_ATOMS: atom_id res chain seq x y z
N MET A 1 -49.54 -64.85 24.11
CA MET A 1 -49.04 -63.61 24.77
C MET A 1 -47.98 -62.94 23.89
N LEU A 2 -48.34 -62.46 22.69
CA LEU A 2 -47.45 -61.68 21.80
C LEU A 2 -48.24 -60.97 20.68
N GLU A 3 -49.53 -60.67 20.88
CA GLU A 3 -50.41 -60.18 19.80
C GLU A 3 -50.80 -58.69 19.91
N ASN A 4 -50.14 -57.92 20.80
CA ASN A 4 -50.36 -56.48 20.96
C ASN A 4 -49.29 -55.59 20.29
N PHE A 5 -48.44 -56.15 19.41
CA PHE A 5 -47.27 -55.43 18.87
C PHE A 5 -47.47 -54.84 17.46
N ILE A 6 -48.66 -54.94 16.88
CA ILE A 6 -48.99 -54.22 15.65
C ILE A 6 -49.68 -52.92 16.04
N PHE A 7 -48.86 -52.02 16.61
CA PHE A 7 -49.10 -50.59 16.65
C PHE A 7 -49.67 -50.19 15.29
N THR A 8 -50.96 -49.88 15.25
CA THR A 8 -51.74 -49.67 14.03
C THR A 8 -50.91 -48.76 13.13
N GLY A 9 -50.60 -49.08 11.86
CA GLY A 9 -49.63 -48.29 11.08
C GLY A 9 -49.92 -46.77 11.03
N ARG A 10 -51.18 -46.41 11.27
CA ARG A 10 -51.66 -45.07 11.54
C ARG A 10 -51.09 -44.41 12.81
N GLU A 11 -51.01 -45.13 13.92
CA GLU A 11 -50.39 -44.69 15.17
C GLU A 11 -48.89 -44.45 15.00
N LEU A 12 -48.20 -45.28 14.20
CA LEU A 12 -46.78 -45.05 13.88
C LEU A 12 -46.57 -43.76 13.10
N LEU A 13 -47.40 -43.54 12.06
CA LEU A 13 -47.37 -42.30 11.29
C LEU A 13 -47.66 -41.09 12.18
N LEU A 14 -48.65 -41.19 13.08
CA LEU A 14 -48.96 -40.11 14.01
C LEU A 14 -47.80 -39.83 14.98
N ALA A 15 -47.14 -40.87 15.51
CA ALA A 15 -45.99 -40.72 16.39
C ALA A 15 -44.80 -40.05 15.68
N VAL A 16 -44.52 -40.44 14.43
CA VAL A 16 -43.43 -39.85 13.63
C VAL A 16 -43.74 -38.39 13.29
N VAL A 17 -44.96 -38.09 12.83
CA VAL A 17 -45.38 -36.71 12.53
C VAL A 17 -45.29 -35.85 13.79
N LEU A 18 -45.76 -36.35 14.93
CA LEU A 18 -45.73 -35.62 16.20
C LEU A 18 -44.30 -35.39 16.68
N ALA A 19 -43.42 -36.39 16.59
CA ALA A 19 -41.99 -36.25 16.89
C ALA A 19 -41.32 -35.20 16.00
N THR A 20 -41.67 -35.18 14.70
CA THR A 20 -41.14 -34.20 13.74
C THR A 20 -41.63 -32.78 14.07
N LEU A 21 -42.89 -32.65 14.46
CA LEU A 21 -43.49 -31.39 14.90
C LEU A 21 -42.83 -30.86 16.17
N VAL A 22 -42.61 -31.72 17.17
CA VAL A 22 -41.90 -31.36 18.40
C VAL A 22 -40.47 -30.95 18.09
N TYR A 23 -39.75 -31.70 17.24
CA TYR A 23 -38.39 -31.36 16.84
C TYR A 23 -38.30 -30.00 16.14
N LEU A 24 -39.23 -29.71 15.22
CA LEU A 24 -39.33 -28.41 14.56
C LEU A 24 -39.68 -27.30 15.56
N LEU A 25 -40.57 -27.58 16.50
CA LEU A 25 -40.99 -26.63 17.53
C LEU A 25 -39.85 -26.30 18.49
N GLU A 26 -39.09 -27.30 18.93
CA GLU A 26 -37.88 -27.13 19.74
C GLU A 26 -36.81 -26.34 18.98
N THR A 27 -36.57 -26.67 17.71
CA THR A 27 -35.61 -25.97 16.86
C THR A 27 -36.01 -24.51 16.65
N TRP A 28 -37.31 -24.25 16.45
CA TRP A 28 -37.86 -22.91 16.29
C TRP A 28 -37.87 -22.13 17.60
N LEU A 29 -38.20 -22.78 18.72
CA LEU A 29 -38.16 -22.19 20.06
C LEU A 29 -36.72 -21.86 20.46
N PHE A 30 -35.77 -22.74 20.14
CA PHE A 30 -34.34 -22.54 20.37
C PHE A 30 -33.80 -21.42 19.48
N SER A 31 -34.24 -21.34 18.22
CA SER A 31 -33.89 -20.22 17.33
C SER A 31 -34.49 -18.90 17.84
N ARG A 32 -35.71 -18.91 18.39
CA ARG A 32 -36.33 -17.73 19.03
C ARG A 32 -35.67 -17.34 20.34
N ARG A 33 -35.18 -18.29 21.14
CA ARG A 33 -34.41 -18.04 22.37
C ARG A 33 -32.93 -17.69 22.11
N GLY A 34 -32.38 -18.10 20.97
CA GLY A 34 -31.01 -17.84 20.54
C GLY A 34 -30.81 -16.50 19.82
N GLY A 35 -31.88 -15.85 19.36
CA GLY A 35 -31.82 -14.55 18.68
C GLY A 35 -31.53 -13.32 19.57
N GLY A 36 -31.39 -13.52 20.88
CA GLY A 36 -31.22 -12.42 21.86
C GLY A 36 -29.81 -12.21 22.41
N ARG A 37 -28.80 -12.95 21.94
CA ARG A 37 -27.39 -12.70 22.29
C ARG A 37 -26.65 -12.28 21.02
N THR A 38 -26.69 -10.98 20.81
CA THR A 38 -26.16 -10.20 19.69
C THR A 38 -24.73 -10.58 19.30
N PRO A 39 -24.42 -10.69 17.98
CA PRO A 39 -23.06 -10.78 17.44
C PRO A 39 -22.25 -9.47 17.61
N ALA A 40 -22.72 -8.51 18.42
CA ALA A 40 -22.09 -7.21 18.60
C ALA A 40 -20.73 -7.29 19.31
N ILE A 41 -20.53 -8.27 20.20
CA ILE A 41 -19.24 -8.48 20.89
C ILE A 41 -18.21 -9.10 19.93
N SER A 42 -18.63 -10.02 19.06
CA SER A 42 -17.76 -10.61 18.04
C SER A 42 -17.39 -9.61 16.93
N ILE A 43 -18.31 -8.72 16.55
CA ILE A 43 -18.03 -7.69 15.55
C ILE A 43 -17.07 -6.62 16.11
N ARG A 44 -17.23 -6.19 17.37
CA ARG A 44 -16.31 -5.23 18.00
C ARG A 44 -14.89 -5.78 18.14
N LYS A 45 -14.74 -7.03 18.59
CA LYS A 45 -13.42 -7.69 18.63
C LYS A 45 -12.82 -7.88 17.24
N ALA A 46 -13.63 -8.21 16.24
CA ALA A 46 -13.16 -8.32 14.86
C ALA A 46 -12.75 -6.98 14.24
N SER A 47 -13.38 -5.85 14.64
CA SER A 47 -12.97 -4.51 14.19
C SER A 47 -11.69 -4.03 14.87
N GLU A 48 -11.50 -4.33 16.16
CA GLU A 48 -10.26 -4.00 16.89
C GLU A 48 -9.06 -4.73 16.28
N ILE A 49 -9.18 -6.04 16.04
CA ILE A 49 -8.11 -6.83 15.40
C ILE A 49 -7.77 -6.33 13.99
N ARG A 50 -8.77 -5.86 13.23
CA ARG A 50 -8.54 -5.28 11.90
C ARG A 50 -7.82 -3.94 11.98
N ALA A 51 -8.22 -3.07 12.92
CA ALA A 51 -7.57 -1.79 13.14
C ALA A 51 -6.09 -1.97 13.54
N ASP A 52 -5.80 -2.93 14.43
CA ASP A 52 -4.42 -3.23 14.84
C ASP A 52 -3.56 -3.74 13.66
N LEU A 53 -4.13 -4.58 12.79
CA LEU A 53 -3.43 -5.07 11.60
C LEU A 53 -3.18 -3.97 10.57
N ASP A 54 -4.14 -3.05 10.40
CA ASP A 54 -3.99 -1.91 9.50
C ASP A 54 -2.94 -0.94 10.03
N GLN A 55 -2.88 -0.72 11.35
CA GLN A 55 -1.86 0.12 11.99
C GLN A 55 -0.45 -0.45 11.77
N ILE A 56 -0.26 -1.75 11.97
CA ILE A 56 1.04 -2.43 11.72
C ILE A 56 1.47 -2.29 10.26
N ARG A 57 0.51 -2.37 9.32
CA ARG A 57 0.80 -2.20 7.88
C ARG A 57 1.19 -0.76 7.55
N ILE A 58 0.53 0.22 8.15
CA ILE A 58 0.86 1.63 7.97
C ILE A 58 2.27 1.90 8.50
N ASP A 59 2.61 1.43 9.69
CA ASP A 59 3.93 1.61 10.29
C ASP A 59 5.04 0.98 9.42
N ALA A 60 4.78 -0.21 8.86
CA ALA A 60 5.70 -0.87 7.94
C ALA A 60 5.91 -0.07 6.63
N LEU A 61 4.82 0.44 6.05
CA LEU A 61 4.88 1.26 4.84
C LEU A 61 5.59 2.60 5.10
N GLU A 62 5.38 3.23 6.25
CA GLU A 62 6.07 4.45 6.64
C GLU A 62 7.58 4.22 6.78
N ALA A 63 7.98 3.09 7.38
CA ALA A 63 9.39 2.70 7.47
C ALA A 63 10.03 2.49 6.07
N GLU A 64 9.33 1.80 5.17
CA GLU A 64 9.77 1.62 3.78
C GLU A 64 9.89 2.96 3.04
N ILE A 65 8.94 3.88 3.23
CA ILE A 65 8.99 5.22 2.62
C ILE A 65 10.21 6.00 3.15
N VAL A 66 10.49 5.95 4.45
CA VAL A 66 11.67 6.61 5.04
C VAL A 66 12.96 6.01 4.48
N GLU A 67 13.04 4.70 4.35
CA GLU A 67 14.19 4.03 3.76
C GLU A 67 14.38 4.41 2.28
N LEU A 68 13.31 4.40 1.49
CA LEU A 68 13.34 4.79 0.08
C LEU A 68 13.75 6.26 -0.08
N LYS A 69 13.20 7.17 0.74
CA LYS A 69 13.62 8.58 0.75
C LYS A 69 15.09 8.71 1.09
N LYS A 70 15.60 7.96 2.06
CA LYS A 70 17.03 7.97 2.40
C LYS A 70 17.89 7.46 1.24
N ARG A 71 17.44 6.42 0.52
CA ARG A 71 18.14 5.91 -0.67
C ARG A 71 18.12 6.92 -1.81
N ILE A 72 16.98 7.57 -2.06
CA ILE A 72 16.86 8.64 -3.06
C ILE A 72 17.79 9.80 -2.71
N ASN A 73 17.74 10.31 -1.48
CA ASN A 73 18.64 11.37 -1.05
C ASN A 73 20.11 10.96 -1.18
N ALA A 74 20.46 9.71 -0.84
CA ALA A 74 21.82 9.20 -1.03
C ALA A 74 22.22 9.10 -2.52
N LEU A 75 21.26 8.84 -3.42
CA LEU A 75 21.45 8.81 -4.88
C LEU A 75 21.42 10.21 -5.52
N GLU A 76 20.76 11.18 -4.91
CA GLU A 76 20.77 12.58 -5.35
C GLU A 76 22.04 13.29 -4.86
N GLU A 77 22.52 12.95 -3.66
CA GLU A 77 23.78 13.44 -3.10
C GLU A 77 25.01 12.73 -3.71
N GLN A 78 24.85 11.50 -4.21
CA GLN A 78 25.85 10.90 -5.11
C GLN A 78 25.53 11.28 -6.55
N PRO A 79 26.24 12.25 -7.17
CA PRO A 79 26.19 12.38 -8.62
C PRO A 79 26.49 10.99 -9.21
N PRO A 80 25.72 10.53 -10.22
CA PRO A 80 25.67 9.13 -10.62
C PRO A 80 27.09 8.59 -10.81
N ALA A 81 27.46 7.56 -10.04
CA ALA A 81 28.76 6.89 -10.12
C ALA A 81 28.96 6.08 -11.43
N GLY A 82 28.18 6.39 -12.48
CA GLY A 82 28.45 6.07 -13.89
C GLY A 82 28.98 7.26 -14.70
N SER A 83 29.01 8.47 -14.12
CA SER A 83 29.51 9.71 -14.73
C SER A 83 31.06 9.76 -14.84
N ALA A 84 31.77 8.88 -14.11
CA ALA A 84 33.22 8.73 -14.26
C ALA A 84 33.65 8.06 -15.59
N LEU A 85 32.70 7.56 -16.39
CA LEU A 85 32.95 6.98 -17.71
C LEU A 85 32.27 7.75 -18.85
N ASP A 86 31.46 8.77 -18.56
CA ASP A 86 30.91 9.67 -19.58
C ASP A 86 31.62 11.03 -19.50
N PRO A 87 32.58 11.32 -20.38
CA PRO A 87 33.29 12.60 -20.37
C PRO A 87 32.33 13.80 -20.45
N ARG A 88 31.12 13.62 -21.01
CA ARG A 88 30.10 14.67 -21.09
C ARG A 88 29.49 15.04 -19.73
N ALA A 89 29.37 14.09 -18.82
CA ALA A 89 28.77 14.34 -17.52
C ALA A 89 29.74 15.06 -16.57
N ALA A 90 31.05 14.80 -16.69
CA ALA A 90 32.09 15.62 -16.07
C ALA A 90 32.10 17.05 -16.66
N THR A 91 32.02 17.19 -17.99
CA THR A 91 31.92 18.49 -18.67
C THR A 91 30.70 19.29 -18.20
N TYR A 92 29.56 18.64 -17.95
CA TYR A 92 28.35 19.31 -17.48
C TYR A 92 28.45 19.84 -16.05
N ALA A 93 29.05 19.07 -15.14
CA ALA A 93 29.28 19.51 -13.76
C ALA A 93 30.23 20.73 -13.71
N ASP A 94 31.29 20.71 -14.52
CA ASP A 94 32.18 21.86 -14.68
C ASP A 94 31.48 23.06 -15.33
N ALA A 95 30.60 22.82 -16.32
CA ALA A 95 29.81 23.86 -16.96
C ALA A 95 28.85 24.55 -15.99
N GLN A 96 28.18 23.80 -15.12
CA GLN A 96 27.30 24.36 -14.10
C GLN A 96 28.07 25.21 -13.09
N ARG A 97 29.26 24.76 -12.66
CA ARG A 97 30.11 25.53 -11.74
C ARG A 97 30.53 26.86 -12.35
N MET A 98 31.06 26.85 -13.58
CA MET A 98 31.45 28.07 -14.29
C MET A 98 30.25 28.99 -14.57
N ALA A 99 29.08 28.43 -14.89
CA ALA A 99 27.86 29.22 -15.07
C ALA A 99 27.41 29.90 -13.75
N ARG A 100 27.58 29.25 -12.59
CA ARG A 100 27.30 29.84 -11.27
C ARG A 100 28.29 30.95 -10.91
N GLU A 101 29.54 30.84 -11.36
CA GLU A 101 30.57 31.88 -11.21
C GLU A 101 30.35 33.08 -12.16
N GLY A 102 29.32 33.03 -13.01
CA GLY A 102 28.95 34.11 -13.92
C GLY A 102 29.76 34.14 -15.22
N THR A 103 30.43 33.03 -15.56
CA THR A 103 31.20 32.93 -16.81
C THR A 103 30.31 33.08 -18.05
N SER A 104 30.80 33.80 -19.06
CA SER A 104 30.06 34.04 -20.30
C SER A 104 29.98 32.78 -21.19
N ALA A 105 28.92 32.67 -22.02
CA ALA A 105 28.72 31.51 -22.91
C ALA A 105 29.89 31.25 -23.87
N THR A 106 30.55 32.32 -24.33
CA THR A 106 31.72 32.26 -25.22
C THR A 106 32.94 31.67 -24.52
N GLU A 107 33.14 32.04 -23.26
CA GLU A 107 34.26 31.59 -22.44
C GLU A 107 34.04 30.16 -21.96
N LEU A 108 32.79 29.81 -21.61
CA LEU A 108 32.34 28.46 -21.29
C LEU A 108 32.51 27.49 -22.46
N ALA A 109 32.14 27.91 -23.68
CA ALA A 109 32.33 27.12 -24.89
C ALA A 109 33.82 26.87 -25.19
N SER A 110 34.65 27.89 -24.95
CA SER A 110 36.09 27.81 -25.20
C SER A 110 36.82 26.96 -24.15
N SER A 111 36.42 27.01 -22.88
CA SER A 111 37.05 26.26 -21.79
C SER A 111 36.69 24.78 -21.82
N LEU A 112 35.46 24.44 -22.19
CA LEU A 112 34.92 23.07 -22.15
C LEU A 112 34.89 22.39 -23.52
N GLY A 113 35.24 23.10 -24.60
CA GLY A 113 35.23 22.57 -25.96
C GLY A 113 33.84 22.22 -26.48
N ILE A 114 32.80 22.86 -25.95
CA ILE A 114 31.39 22.65 -26.32
C ILE A 114 30.91 23.71 -27.32
N SER A 115 29.77 23.46 -27.96
CA SER A 115 29.19 24.45 -28.87
C SER A 115 28.69 25.69 -28.13
N ARG A 116 28.73 26.87 -28.76
CA ARG A 116 28.20 28.11 -28.15
C ARG A 116 26.71 28.00 -27.78
N SER A 117 25.92 27.34 -28.63
CA SER A 117 24.49 27.08 -28.37
C SER A 117 24.27 26.20 -27.13
N GLU A 118 25.14 25.22 -26.91
CA GLU A 118 25.09 24.34 -25.74
C GLU A 118 25.49 25.09 -24.46
N ALA A 119 26.50 25.97 -24.55
CA ALA A 119 26.86 26.87 -23.46
C ALA A 119 25.73 27.86 -23.08
N GLU A 120 25.04 28.44 -24.08
CA GLU A 120 23.89 29.32 -23.84
C GLU A 120 22.72 28.59 -23.16
N LEU A 121 22.46 27.34 -23.55
CA LEU A 121 21.45 26.49 -22.91
C LEU A 121 21.74 26.25 -21.43
N ILE A 122 22.98 25.88 -21.09
CA ILE A 122 23.40 25.60 -19.70
C ILE A 122 23.22 26.83 -18.81
N ILE A 123 23.61 28.02 -19.28
CA ILE A 123 23.44 29.27 -18.54
C ILE A 123 21.95 29.59 -18.34
N SER A 124 21.12 29.36 -19.36
CA SER A 124 19.68 29.60 -19.27
C SER A 124 18.98 28.69 -18.24
N LEU A 125 19.38 27.42 -18.21
CA LEU A 125 18.86 26.44 -17.26
C LEU A 125 19.27 26.81 -15.82
N GLN A 126 20.54 27.16 -15.60
CA GLN A 126 21.02 27.59 -14.29
C GLN A 126 20.31 28.85 -13.81
N ARG A 127 20.04 29.82 -14.70
CA ARG A 127 19.27 31.03 -14.35
C ARG A 127 17.85 30.68 -13.93
N ALA A 128 17.18 29.78 -14.65
CA ALA A 128 15.83 29.33 -14.32
C ALA A 128 15.78 28.64 -12.95
N GLU A 129 16.78 27.81 -12.64
CA GLU A 129 16.90 27.08 -11.37
C GLU A 129 17.24 28.01 -10.19
N SER A 130 18.13 29.00 -10.39
CA SER A 130 18.44 30.01 -9.38
C SER A 130 17.32 31.03 -9.13
N GLY A 131 16.42 31.22 -10.11
CA GLY A 131 15.28 32.13 -10.02
C GLY A 131 14.00 31.47 -9.49
N SER A 132 13.99 30.15 -9.27
CA SER A 132 12.87 29.40 -8.71
C SER A 132 13.01 29.09 -7.21
N SER A 133 14.00 29.69 -6.54
CA SER A 133 14.16 29.71 -5.07
C SER A 133 13.76 31.08 -4.52
#